data_AF-A0A961WDN7-F1
#
_entry.id   AF-A0A961WDN7-F1
#
_cell.length_a   1.000
_cell.length_b   1.000
_cell.length_c   1.000
_cell.angle_alpha   90.00
_cell.angle_beta   90.00
_cell.angle_gamma   90.00
#
_symmetry.space_group_name_H-M   'P 1'
#
loop_
_entity.id
_entity.type
_entity.pdbx_description
1 polymer ?
#
loop_
_entity_poly.entity_id
_entity_poly.type
_entity_poly.pdbx_seq_one_letter_code
_entity_poly.pdbx_strand_id
1 'polypeptide(L)'
;GRLRPDAVPQRSAIVRIVGDRPTGKPQATPRLELLSRRATLEQANYDGPLWIDRLVVDGVPGTQPHRGFGAEMTQMIEARRAWLVRHDLGRFRDDGRFELRHSAVTELRRREVARLGAGIEQESGLRHIPVAQGAPVRGIVERTIETPDGRYLAITSGREIRLVPWSKTLERSRGREIAGTMGVKQLLIGRQRGRSALER
;
A
#
# COMPACT_ATOMS: atom_id res chain seq x y z
N GLY A 1 17.77 7.58 -21.71
CA GLY A 1 17.16 8.91 -21.42
C GLY A 1 17.67 9.41 -20.08
N ARG A 2 18.02 10.70 -19.98
CA ARG A 2 18.37 11.31 -18.68
C ARG A 2 17.11 11.52 -17.85
N LEU A 3 17.12 11.07 -16.60
CA LEU A 3 16.09 11.45 -15.62
C LEU A 3 16.19 12.96 -15.39
N ARG A 4 15.04 13.63 -15.28
CA ARG A 4 15.03 15.02 -14.84
C ARG A 4 15.56 15.10 -13.40
N PRO A 5 16.27 16.16 -12.98
CA PRO A 5 16.89 16.25 -11.65
C PRO A 5 15.91 16.03 -10.48
N ASP A 6 14.65 16.44 -10.65
CA ASP A 6 13.52 16.27 -9.72
C ASP A 6 12.94 14.85 -9.70
N ALA A 7 13.21 14.05 -10.73
CA ALA A 7 12.79 12.66 -10.86
C ALA A 7 13.89 11.66 -10.45
N VAL A 8 15.04 12.14 -9.98
CA VAL A 8 16.12 11.29 -9.46
C VAL A 8 15.74 10.80 -8.06
N PRO A 9 15.64 9.47 -7.83
CA PRO A 9 15.39 8.94 -6.50
C PRO A 9 16.50 9.34 -5.54
N GLN A 10 16.16 9.67 -4.29
CA GLN A 10 17.16 9.94 -3.26
C GLN A 10 18.04 8.69 -3.02
N ARG A 11 19.26 8.87 -2.49
CA ARG A 11 20.07 7.74 -2.01
C ARG A 11 19.25 6.93 -1.01
N SER A 12 19.28 5.59 -1.14
CA SER A 12 18.46 4.62 -0.39
C SER A 12 16.99 4.48 -0.83
N ALA A 13 16.60 5.11 -1.94
CA ALA A 13 15.33 4.84 -2.59
C ALA A 13 15.38 3.52 -3.38
N ILE A 14 14.34 2.71 -3.23
CA ILE A 14 14.18 1.46 -3.99
C ILE A 14 13.36 1.77 -5.22
N VAL A 15 13.90 1.44 -6.39
CA VAL A 15 13.17 1.55 -7.65
C VAL A 15 13.06 0.18 -8.31
N ARG A 16 11.89 -0.15 -8.82
CA ARG A 16 11.69 -1.22 -9.79
C ARG A 16 11.99 -0.66 -11.18
N ILE A 17 12.85 -1.35 -11.91
CA ILE A 17 13.06 -1.09 -13.34
C ILE A 17 12.01 -1.89 -14.09
N VAL A 18 11.00 -1.22 -14.63
CA VAL A 18 9.96 -1.86 -15.45
C VAL A 18 10.44 -1.84 -16.90
N GLY A 19 10.81 -3.01 -17.41
CA GLY A 19 10.92 -3.27 -18.85
C GLY A 19 9.53 -3.51 -19.45
N ASP A 20 9.28 -3.00 -20.65
CA ASP A 20 8.01 -3.26 -21.35
C ASP A 20 7.85 -4.76 -21.69
N ARG A 21 6.59 -5.16 -21.95
CA ARG A 21 6.10 -6.53 -22.17
C ARG A 21 7.04 -7.42 -23.02
N PRO A 22 7.08 -8.75 -22.79
CA PRO A 22 7.86 -9.70 -23.59
C PRO A 22 7.44 -9.78 -25.08
N THR A 23 6.31 -9.18 -25.46
CA THR A 23 5.84 -9.09 -26.85
C THR A 23 5.49 -7.64 -27.18
N GLY A 24 6.41 -6.94 -27.83
CA GLY A 24 6.27 -5.55 -28.29
C GLY A 24 7.61 -4.96 -28.72
N LYS A 25 7.61 -3.96 -29.63
CA LYS A 25 8.84 -3.26 -30.04
C LYS A 25 9.53 -2.67 -28.80
N PRO A 26 10.83 -2.93 -28.58
CA PRO A 26 11.55 -2.46 -27.39
C PRO A 26 11.55 -0.93 -27.36
N GLN A 27 10.94 -0.34 -26.32
CA GLN A 27 11.00 1.10 -26.09
C GLN A 27 12.32 1.41 -25.35
N ALA A 28 13.16 2.24 -25.95
CA ALA A 28 14.56 2.48 -25.54
C ALA A 28 14.75 3.21 -24.18
N THR A 29 13.69 3.42 -23.41
CA THR A 29 13.76 4.12 -22.11
C THR A 29 13.05 3.31 -21.02
N PRO A 30 13.78 2.63 -20.12
CA PRO A 30 13.17 1.92 -19.00
C PRO A 30 12.42 2.90 -18.08
N ARG A 31 11.26 2.49 -17.55
CA ARG A 31 10.52 3.27 -16.54
C ARG A 31 10.97 2.85 -15.15
N LEU A 32 11.31 3.82 -14.31
CA LEU A 32 11.56 3.59 -12.88
C LEU A 32 10.26 3.77 -12.12
N GLU A 33 9.90 2.77 -11.33
CA GLU A 33 8.81 2.84 -10.37
C GLU A 33 9.38 2.83 -8.96
N LEU A 34 9.19 3.93 -8.23
CA LEU A 34 9.67 4.08 -6.86
C LEU A 34 8.85 3.18 -5.91
N LEU A 35 9.49 2.13 -5.39
CA LEU A 35 8.91 1.20 -4.42
C LEU A 35 9.02 1.74 -2.98
N SER A 36 10.10 2.46 -2.67
CA SER A 36 10.27 3.10 -1.37
C SER A 36 11.20 4.31 -1.46
N ARG A 37 10.87 5.39 -0.74
CA ARG A 37 11.72 6.59 -0.61
C ARG A 37 12.88 6.42 0.37
N ARG A 38 12.77 5.46 1.29
CA ARG A 38 13.80 5.10 2.28
C ARG A 38 13.63 3.61 2.60
N ALA A 39 14.57 2.77 2.18
CA ALA A 39 14.67 1.40 2.71
C ALA A 39 15.57 1.43 3.95
N THR A 40 14.99 1.23 5.12
CA THR A 40 15.74 1.07 6.37
C THR A 40 15.32 -0.22 7.04
N LEU A 41 16.23 -0.84 7.79
CA LEU A 41 15.94 -2.05 8.56
C LEU A 41 14.76 -1.86 9.52
N GLU A 42 14.53 -0.64 10.00
CA GLU A 42 13.37 -0.28 10.84
C GLU A 42 12.03 -0.62 10.19
N GLN A 43 11.95 -0.57 8.85
CA GLN A 43 10.73 -0.92 8.13
C GLN A 43 10.34 -2.38 8.29
N ALA A 44 11.29 -3.29 8.56
CA ALA A 44 10.99 -4.72 8.71
C ALA A 44 9.96 -4.99 9.82
N ASN A 45 9.90 -4.12 10.84
CA ASN A 45 8.96 -4.22 11.96
C ASN A 45 7.63 -3.48 11.73
N TYR A 46 7.42 -2.91 10.53
CA TYR A 46 6.18 -2.21 10.21
C TYR A 46 4.97 -3.14 10.31
N ASP A 47 3.99 -2.77 11.15
CA ASP A 47 2.75 -3.53 11.33
C ASP A 47 1.74 -3.22 10.21
N GLY A 48 2.04 -3.77 9.04
CA GLY A 48 1.30 -3.58 7.80
C GLY A 48 2.05 -4.18 6.61
N PRO A 49 1.45 -4.18 5.40
CA PRO A 49 2.12 -4.66 4.20
C PRO A 49 3.37 -3.82 3.88
N LEU A 50 4.41 -4.49 3.41
CA LEU A 50 5.62 -3.85 2.92
C LEU A 50 5.86 -4.24 1.46
N TRP A 51 6.44 -3.33 0.69
CA TRP A 51 6.87 -3.61 -0.69
C TRP A 51 7.82 -4.81 -0.80
N ILE A 52 8.54 -5.14 0.28
CA ILE A 52 9.47 -6.26 0.38
C ILE A 52 8.79 -7.62 0.64
N ASP A 53 7.50 -7.64 0.99
CA ASP A 53 6.76 -8.87 1.30
C ASP A 53 6.59 -9.80 0.08
N ARG A 54 6.96 -9.37 -1.13
CA ARG A 54 7.13 -10.27 -2.29
C ARG A 54 8.50 -10.96 -2.29
N LEU A 55 9.54 -10.22 -1.89
CA LEU A 55 10.92 -10.71 -1.83
C LEU A 55 11.16 -11.64 -0.64
N VAL A 56 10.33 -11.58 0.41
CA VAL A 56 10.42 -12.56 1.51
C VAL A 56 10.09 -13.98 1.05
N VAL A 57 9.31 -14.15 -0.02
CA VAL A 57 9.01 -15.47 -0.61
C VAL A 57 10.03 -15.82 -1.68
N ASP A 58 10.25 -14.92 -2.63
CA ASP A 58 11.04 -15.21 -3.85
C ASP A 58 12.57 -15.05 -3.65
N GLY A 59 13.00 -14.41 -2.56
CA GLY A 59 14.38 -13.95 -2.38
C GLY A 59 14.71 -12.73 -3.25
N VAL A 60 15.95 -12.25 -3.19
CA VAL A 60 16.41 -11.13 -4.03
C VAL A 60 16.94 -11.66 -5.36
N PRO A 61 16.33 -11.31 -6.51
CA PRO A 61 16.82 -11.77 -7.81
C PRO A 61 18.17 -11.13 -8.15
N GLY A 62 19.17 -11.93 -8.50
CA GLY A 62 20.38 -11.47 -9.19
C GLY A 62 21.36 -10.61 -8.39
N THR A 63 21.23 -10.49 -7.08
CA THR A 63 22.22 -9.77 -6.25
C THR A 63 23.36 -10.67 -5.82
N GLN A 64 24.61 -10.23 -6.05
CA GLN A 64 25.77 -10.78 -5.35
C GLN A 64 25.61 -10.46 -3.85
N PRO A 65 25.47 -11.46 -2.96
CA PRO A 65 25.00 -11.25 -1.58
C PRO A 65 25.93 -10.46 -0.66
N HIS A 66 27.12 -10.05 -1.12
CA HIS A 66 28.26 -9.91 -0.21
C HIS A 66 28.80 -8.48 -0.01
N ARG A 67 28.30 -7.43 -0.69
CA ARG A 67 28.68 -6.03 -0.36
C ARG A 67 27.59 -4.98 -0.65
N GLY A 68 27.48 -4.00 0.24
CA GLY A 68 26.64 -2.80 0.08
C GLY A 68 25.14 -3.10 0.19
N PHE A 69 24.35 -2.43 -0.66
CA PHE A 69 22.89 -2.46 -0.68
C PHE A 69 22.26 -3.87 -0.75
N GLY A 70 22.90 -4.83 -1.42
CA GLY A 70 22.42 -6.22 -1.48
C GLY A 70 22.44 -6.91 -0.12
N ALA A 71 23.47 -6.64 0.70
CA ALA A 71 23.57 -7.17 2.05
C ALA A 71 22.53 -6.53 2.98
N GLU A 72 22.29 -5.22 2.85
CA GLU A 72 21.24 -4.51 3.60
C GLU A 72 19.83 -5.03 3.26
N MET A 73 19.55 -5.25 1.98
CA MET A 73 18.26 -5.84 1.56
C MET A 73 18.08 -7.26 2.09
N THR A 74 19.14 -8.08 2.04
CA THR A 74 19.09 -9.44 2.59
C THR A 74 18.79 -9.41 4.08
N GLN A 75 19.46 -8.55 4.84
CA GLN A 75 19.19 -8.36 6.27
C GLN A 75 17.75 -7.88 6.53
N MET A 76 17.23 -6.96 5.72
CA MET A 76 15.85 -6.48 5.83
C MET A 76 14.83 -7.60 5.55
N ILE A 77 15.10 -8.45 4.56
CA ILE A 77 14.27 -9.61 4.24
C ILE A 77 14.26 -10.60 5.40
N GLU A 78 15.44 -10.94 5.94
CA GLU A 78 15.52 -11.88 7.07
C GLU A 78 14.86 -11.32 8.33
N ALA A 79 15.06 -10.04 8.63
CA ALA A 79 14.37 -9.36 9.73
C ALA A 79 12.85 -9.39 9.53
N ARG A 80 12.38 -9.17 8.30
CA ARG A 80 10.96 -9.21 7.98
C ARG A 80 10.38 -10.62 8.08
N ARG A 81 11.10 -11.65 7.61
CA ARG A 81 10.73 -13.07 7.78
C ARG A 81 10.59 -13.41 9.25
N ALA A 82 11.58 -13.05 10.08
CA ALA A 82 11.53 -13.28 11.52
C ALA A 82 10.33 -12.59 12.19
N TRP A 83 10.03 -11.34 11.79
CA TRP A 83 8.84 -10.63 12.26
C TRP A 83 7.55 -11.36 11.86
N LEU A 84 7.42 -11.77 10.60
CA LEU A 84 6.25 -12.49 10.09
C LEU A 84 6.05 -13.83 10.82
N VAL A 85 7.12 -14.58 11.13
CA VAL A 85 7.03 -15.80 11.95
C VAL A 85 6.52 -15.49 13.36
N ARG A 86 7.09 -14.47 14.02
CA ARG A 86 6.70 -14.07 15.37
C ARG A 86 5.22 -13.68 15.48
N HIS A 87 4.65 -13.14 14.40
CA HIS A 87 3.25 -12.73 14.33
C HIS A 87 2.32 -13.81 13.73
N ASP A 88 2.82 -15.02 13.51
CA ASP A 88 2.10 -16.14 12.89
C ASP A 88 1.55 -15.82 11.49
N LEU A 89 2.28 -15.04 10.70
CA LEU A 89 1.92 -14.62 9.34
C LEU A 89 2.73 -15.34 8.26
N GLY A 90 3.79 -16.06 8.65
CA GLY A 90 4.58 -16.89 7.76
C GLY A 90 5.38 -17.92 8.54
N ARG A 91 6.00 -18.85 7.83
CA ARG A 91 6.87 -19.87 8.42
C ARG A 91 7.95 -20.32 7.44
N PHE A 92 9.00 -20.93 7.99
CA PHE A 92 9.96 -21.69 7.20
C PHE A 92 9.44 -23.12 7.03
N ARG A 93 9.58 -23.65 5.82
CA ARG A 93 9.35 -25.06 5.50
C ARG A 93 10.59 -25.88 5.86
N ASP A 94 10.43 -27.21 5.86
CA ASP A 94 11.51 -28.16 6.14
C ASP A 94 12.68 -28.05 5.14
N ASP A 95 12.41 -27.58 3.91
CA ASP A 95 13.41 -27.34 2.87
C ASP A 95 14.09 -25.96 2.96
N GLY A 96 13.81 -25.20 4.04
CA GLY A 96 14.37 -23.88 4.29
C GLY A 96 13.70 -22.73 3.52
N ARG A 97 12.70 -23.01 2.66
CA ARG A 97 11.96 -21.94 1.96
C ARG A 97 10.98 -21.26 2.90
N PHE A 98 10.85 -19.94 2.74
CA PHE A 98 9.87 -19.16 3.48
C PHE A 98 8.52 -19.16 2.77
N GLU A 99 7.43 -19.35 3.52
CA GLU A 99 6.06 -19.25 3.01
C GLU A 99 5.21 -18.31 3.85
N LEU A 100 4.40 -17.48 3.16
CA LEU A 100 3.37 -16.67 3.79
C LEU A 100 2.11 -17.51 4.00
N ARG A 101 1.43 -17.30 5.13
CA ARG A 101 0.08 -17.85 5.32
C ARG A 101 -0.89 -17.23 4.31
N HIS A 102 -1.91 -17.97 3.91
CA HIS A 102 -2.94 -17.48 2.99
C HIS A 102 -3.64 -16.20 3.48
N SER A 103 -3.82 -16.06 4.80
CA SER A 103 -4.44 -14.90 5.44
C SER A 103 -3.49 -13.72 5.67
N ALA A 104 -2.17 -13.90 5.46
CA ALA A 104 -1.16 -12.95 5.93
C ALA A 104 -1.37 -11.54 5.38
N VAL A 105 -1.58 -11.41 4.06
CA VAL A 105 -1.78 -10.11 3.40
C VAL A 105 -3.05 -9.42 3.90
N THR A 106 -4.13 -10.17 4.09
CA THR A 106 -5.40 -9.63 4.58
C THR A 106 -5.26 -9.13 6.02
N GLU A 107 -4.58 -9.89 6.86
CA GLU A 107 -4.33 -9.52 8.26
C GLU A 107 -3.40 -8.31 8.38
N LEU A 108 -2.31 -8.27 7.60
CA LEU A 108 -1.41 -7.11 7.54
C LEU A 108 -2.16 -5.83 7.14
N ARG A 109 -3.00 -5.88 6.11
CA ARG A 109 -3.83 -4.73 5.71
C ARG A 109 -4.80 -4.29 6.80
N ARG A 110 -5.41 -5.25 7.50
CA ARG A 110 -6.31 -4.97 8.61
C ARG A 110 -5.59 -4.21 9.73
N ARG A 111 -4.38 -4.67 10.10
CA ARG A 111 -3.55 -4.03 11.12
C ARG A 111 -3.07 -2.64 10.70
N GLU A 112 -2.65 -2.48 9.45
CA GLU A 112 -2.25 -1.18 8.90
C GLU A 112 -3.38 -0.15 8.99
N VAL A 113 -4.58 -0.52 8.52
CA VAL A 113 -5.76 0.38 8.55
C VAL A 113 -6.19 0.70 9.98
N ALA A 114 -6.14 -0.27 10.89
CA ALA A 114 -6.44 -0.03 12.30
C ALA A 114 -5.45 0.95 12.94
N ARG A 115 -4.14 0.78 12.69
CA ARG A 115 -3.09 1.67 13.19
C ARG A 115 -3.22 3.09 12.63
N LEU A 116 -3.47 3.22 11.33
CA LEU A 116 -3.71 4.53 10.70
C LEU A 116 -4.95 5.20 11.28
N GLY A 117 -6.05 4.45 11.43
CA GLY A 117 -7.29 4.95 12.02
C GLY A 117 -7.10 5.47 13.44
N ALA A 118 -6.43 4.70 14.30
CA ALA A 118 -6.14 5.10 15.68
C ALA A 118 -5.28 6.37 15.76
N GLY A 119 -4.28 6.51 14.86
CA GLY A 119 -3.49 7.75 14.78
C GLY A 119 -4.36 8.96 14.42
N ILE A 120 -5.28 8.81 13.47
CA ILE A 120 -6.18 9.91 13.08
C ILE A 120 -7.19 10.26 14.18
N GLU A 121 -7.70 9.24 14.88
CA GLU A 121 -8.55 9.44 16.06
C GLU A 121 -7.85 10.29 17.12
N GLN A 122 -6.58 9.98 17.41
CA GLN A 122 -5.77 10.75 18.35
C GLN A 122 -5.47 12.18 17.88
N GLU A 123 -5.22 12.37 16.58
CA GLU A 123 -4.88 13.68 16.01
C GLU A 123 -6.09 14.62 15.86
N SER A 124 -7.24 14.09 15.43
CA SER A 124 -8.38 14.90 14.99
C SER A 124 -9.66 14.70 15.81
N GLY A 125 -9.72 13.66 16.64
CA GLY A 125 -10.93 13.27 17.38
C GLY A 125 -12.03 12.64 16.52
N LEU A 126 -11.79 12.45 15.22
CA LEU A 126 -12.73 11.75 14.32
C LEU A 126 -12.67 10.25 14.56
N ARG A 127 -13.82 9.63 14.84
CA ARG A 127 -13.91 8.18 15.08
C ARG A 127 -13.66 7.41 13.78
N HIS A 128 -12.70 6.50 13.80
CA HIS A 128 -12.40 5.63 12.68
C HIS A 128 -13.39 4.47 12.59
N ILE A 129 -14.03 4.34 11.43
CA ILE A 129 -14.96 3.26 11.13
C ILE A 129 -14.34 2.35 10.07
N PRO A 130 -14.01 1.08 10.39
CA PRO A 130 -13.56 0.12 9.40
C PRO A 130 -14.60 -0.09 8.31
N VAL A 131 -14.13 -0.27 7.07
CA VAL A 131 -15.02 -0.48 5.90
C VAL A 131 -14.89 -1.93 5.44
N ALA A 132 -15.95 -2.71 5.63
CA ALA A 132 -16.02 -4.08 5.10
C ALA A 132 -16.29 -4.08 3.59
N GLN A 133 -15.90 -5.16 2.91
CA GLN A 133 -16.33 -5.40 1.53
C GLN A 133 -17.87 -5.41 1.45
N GLY A 134 -18.40 -4.77 0.41
CA GLY A 134 -19.84 -4.61 0.20
C GLY A 134 -20.47 -3.47 1.00
N ALA A 135 -19.75 -2.87 1.95
CA ALA A 135 -20.28 -1.77 2.75
C ALA A 135 -20.44 -0.49 1.90
N PRO A 136 -21.53 0.27 2.08
CA PRO A 136 -21.67 1.58 1.50
C PRO A 136 -20.71 2.57 2.18
N VAL A 137 -20.12 3.46 1.40
CA VAL A 137 -19.29 4.57 1.88
C VAL A 137 -19.80 5.85 1.25
N ARG A 138 -20.08 6.84 2.10
CA ARG A 138 -20.46 8.19 1.71
C ARG A 138 -19.68 9.19 2.56
N GLY A 139 -19.25 10.29 1.95
CA GLY A 139 -18.56 11.36 2.65
C GLY A 139 -17.68 12.20 1.74
N ILE A 140 -16.93 13.12 2.35
CA ILE A 140 -16.02 14.04 1.66
C ILE A 140 -14.63 13.42 1.61
N VAL A 141 -14.02 13.44 0.42
CA VAL A 141 -12.63 13.00 0.26
C VAL A 141 -11.70 14.11 0.75
N GLU A 142 -10.98 13.86 1.85
CA GLU A 142 -10.12 14.90 2.46
C GLU A 142 -8.66 14.79 2.07
N ARG A 143 -7.96 13.75 2.59
CA ARG A 143 -6.51 13.61 2.47
C ARG A 143 -6.09 12.21 2.05
N THR A 144 -4.93 12.16 1.39
CA THR A 144 -4.25 10.92 1.03
C THR A 144 -3.22 10.58 2.10
N ILE A 145 -3.19 9.31 2.49
CA ILE A 145 -2.27 8.77 3.48
C ILE A 145 -1.35 7.80 2.75
N GLU A 146 -0.06 8.13 2.75
CA GLU A 146 0.99 7.30 2.17
C GLU A 146 1.39 6.19 3.14
N THR A 147 1.61 4.98 2.62
CA THR A 147 2.06 3.81 3.38
C THR A 147 3.21 3.12 2.64
N PRO A 148 3.97 2.21 3.27
CA PRO A 148 5.09 1.55 2.63
C PRO A 148 4.76 0.71 1.39
N ASP A 149 3.56 0.14 1.27
CA ASP A 149 3.13 -0.68 0.11
C ASP A 149 2.04 0.00 -0.76
N GLY A 150 1.50 1.14 -0.32
CA GLY A 150 0.38 1.75 -1.04
C GLY A 150 -0.12 3.06 -0.44
N ARG A 151 -1.40 3.35 -0.70
CA ARG A 151 -2.03 4.60 -0.27
C ARG A 151 -3.48 4.37 0.11
N TYR A 152 -3.94 5.15 1.07
CA TYR A 152 -5.34 5.22 1.47
C TYR A 152 -5.87 6.64 1.28
N LEU A 153 -7.18 6.75 1.13
CA LEU A 153 -7.91 8.01 1.18
C LEU A 153 -8.78 8.04 2.43
N ALA A 154 -8.70 9.14 3.14
CA ALA A 154 -9.59 9.47 4.23
C ALA A 154 -10.89 10.08 3.67
N ILE A 155 -12.01 9.45 4.01
CA ILE A 155 -13.35 9.93 3.71
C ILE A 155 -14.03 10.29 5.03
N THR A 156 -14.43 11.54 5.19
CA THR A 156 -15.10 12.01 6.40
C THR A 156 -16.60 12.13 6.20
N SER A 157 -17.36 11.80 7.24
CA SER A 157 -18.82 11.96 7.29
C SER A 157 -19.22 12.32 8.72
N GLY A 158 -19.54 13.59 8.94
CA GLY A 158 -19.81 14.10 10.28
C GLY A 158 -18.59 13.96 11.20
N ARG A 159 -18.71 13.15 12.26
CA ARG A 159 -17.62 12.86 13.22
C ARG A 159 -16.91 11.53 12.95
N GLU A 160 -17.16 10.92 11.81
CA GLU A 160 -16.58 9.64 11.43
C GLU A 160 -15.59 9.81 10.29
N ILE A 161 -14.54 9.00 10.32
CA ILE A 161 -13.58 8.86 9.23
C ILE A 161 -13.49 7.40 8.78
N ARG A 162 -13.42 7.21 7.47
CA ARG A 162 -13.27 5.90 6.83
C ARG A 162 -12.03 5.93 5.97
N LEU A 163 -11.17 4.92 6.11
CA LEU A 163 -10.01 4.73 5.27
C LEU A 163 -10.35 3.74 4.16
N VAL A 164 -10.22 4.16 2.91
CA VAL A 164 -10.42 3.30 1.73
C VAL A 164 -9.16 3.26 0.88
N PRO A 165 -8.90 2.16 0.14
CA PRO A 165 -7.78 2.12 -0.79
C PRO A 165 -7.85 3.26 -1.80
N TRP A 166 -6.71 3.89 -2.03
CA TRP A 166 -6.60 5.01 -2.96
C TRP A 166 -6.93 4.58 -4.40
N SER A 167 -7.58 5.48 -5.15
CA SER A 167 -7.72 5.36 -6.60
C SER A 167 -7.64 6.74 -7.26
N LYS A 168 -7.21 6.80 -8.52
CA LYS A 168 -7.17 8.07 -9.29
C LYS A 168 -8.53 8.75 -9.37
N THR A 169 -9.61 7.97 -9.39
CA THR A 169 -10.97 8.51 -9.44
C THR A 169 -11.34 9.18 -8.14
N LEU A 170 -11.01 8.58 -6.99
CA LEU A 170 -11.25 9.16 -5.69
C LEU A 170 -10.37 10.39 -5.43
N GLU A 171 -9.08 10.33 -5.80
CA GLU A 171 -8.16 11.47 -5.68
C GLU A 171 -8.68 12.71 -6.42
N ARG A 172 -9.18 12.52 -7.65
CA ARG A 172 -9.81 13.60 -8.42
C ARG A 172 -11.07 14.15 -7.75
N SER A 173 -11.68 13.42 -6.83
CA SER A 173 -12.85 13.83 -6.06
C SER A 173 -12.51 14.49 -4.72
N ARG A 174 -11.25 14.86 -4.47
CA ARG A 174 -10.85 15.61 -3.27
C ARG A 174 -11.72 16.86 -3.07
N GLY A 175 -12.16 17.09 -1.84
CA GLY A 175 -13.05 18.17 -1.45
C GLY A 175 -14.51 18.00 -1.90
N ARG A 176 -14.86 16.88 -2.55
CA ARG A 176 -16.23 16.61 -3.02
C ARG A 176 -16.84 15.45 -2.24
N GLU A 177 -18.16 15.52 -2.06
CA GLU A 177 -18.92 14.40 -1.52
C GLU A 177 -19.00 13.28 -2.56
N ILE A 178 -18.73 12.05 -2.12
CA ILE A 178 -18.87 10.84 -2.92
C ILE A 178 -19.81 9.85 -2.25
N ALA A 179 -20.36 8.94 -3.04
CA ALA A 179 -21.07 7.76 -2.56
C ALA A 179 -20.68 6.55 -3.40
N GLY A 180 -20.43 5.42 -2.75
CA GLY A 180 -20.03 4.20 -3.41
C GLY A 180 -20.11 2.98 -2.51
N THR A 181 -19.68 1.84 -3.04
CA THR A 181 -19.66 0.56 -2.34
C THR A 181 -18.24 0.01 -2.32
N MET A 182 -17.77 -0.43 -1.16
CA MET A 182 -16.42 -0.96 -1.01
C MET A 182 -16.29 -2.29 -1.75
N GLY A 183 -15.45 -2.36 -2.78
CA GLY A 183 -15.09 -3.62 -3.43
C GLY A 183 -13.98 -4.37 -2.69
N VAL A 184 -13.39 -5.38 -3.31
CA VAL A 184 -12.28 -6.15 -2.71
C VAL A 184 -11.00 -5.30 -2.55
N LYS A 185 -10.74 -4.38 -3.50
CA LYS A 185 -9.48 -3.61 -3.57
C LYS A 185 -9.66 -2.11 -3.70
N GLN A 186 -10.87 -1.62 -3.93
CA GLN A 186 -11.13 -0.20 -4.18
C GLN A 186 -12.60 0.15 -3.90
N LEU A 187 -12.87 1.41 -3.61
CA LEU A 187 -14.23 1.94 -3.53
C LEU A 187 -14.80 2.14 -4.95
N LEU A 188 -15.95 1.52 -5.22
CA LEU A 188 -16.68 1.64 -6.48
C LEU A 188 -17.70 2.77 -6.35
N ILE A 189 -17.42 3.91 -6.98
CA ILE A 189 -18.33 5.05 -7.02
C ILE A 189 -19.43 4.77 -8.05
N GLY A 190 -20.68 4.68 -7.61
CA GLY A 190 -21.82 4.64 -8.53
C GLY A 190 -22.04 6.01 -9.17
N ARG A 191 -22.54 6.06 -10.42
CA ARG A 191 -23.05 7.34 -10.96
C ARG A 191 -24.12 7.84 -10.00
N GLN A 192 -23.96 9.08 -9.51
CA GLN A 192 -25.05 9.78 -8.85
C GLN A 192 -26.25 9.77 -9.79
N ARG A 193 -27.25 8.94 -9.51
CA ARG A 193 -28.61 9.28 -9.89
C ARG A 193 -29.02 10.35 -8.91
N GLY A 194 -29.04 11.59 -9.37
CA GLY A 194 -29.56 12.71 -8.60
C GLY A 194 -30.90 12.29 -8.02
N ARG A 195 -31.03 12.36 -6.70
CA ARG A 195 -32.35 12.47 -6.08
C ARG A 195 -32.83 13.88 -6.40
N SER A 196 -33.41 14.08 -7.58
CA SER A 196 -34.44 15.09 -7.76
C SER A 196 -35.67 14.57 -7.02
N ALA A 197 -35.73 14.80 -5.70
CA ALA A 197 -36.99 14.72 -4.99
C ALA A 197 -37.74 16.00 -5.35
N LEU A 198 -38.55 15.89 -6.40
CA LEU A 198 -39.67 16.76 -6.66
C LEU A 198 -40.81 16.31 -5.73
N GLU A 199 -40.98 16.98 -4.60
CA GLU A 199 -42.19 16.95 -3.79
C GLU A 199 -42.38 18.41 -3.34
N ARG A 200 -43.17 19.21 -4.08
CA ARG A 200 -44.62 19.46 -3.90
C ARG A 200 -44.98 19.89 -2.49
#